data_AF-A0A0S4QHZ6-F1
#
_entry.id   AF-A0A0S4QHZ6-F1
#
_cell.length_a   1.000
_cell.length_b   1.000
_cell.length_c   1.000
_cell.angle_alpha   90.00
_cell.angle_beta   90.00
_cell.angle_gamma   90.00
#
_symmetry.space_group_name_H-M   'P 1'
#
loop_
_entity.id
_entity.type
_entity.pdbx_description
1 polymer ?
#
loop_
_entity_poly.entity_id
_entity_poly.type
_entity_poly.pdbx_seq_one_letter_code
_entity_poly.pdbx_strand_id
1 'polypeptide(L)'
;MTAARTARERVGVVGGGLVGLAVARRLAQLGREVVVFEKEDELATHQSGHNSGVVHAGLYYQPGSLKATLCRRGVALLREFCTEHGLEFREIGKVVVARDDLEAGRLRAIEGRARHNGVPGIRWLDQAGLRELEPNVTGVAALHSPTTAIVDYPAIARAMADDVVAAGGQILLATTVTGISPAGADAVTVTAGSRATGSQTHQLGQVVLCAGLQADSVARLAGDDPGPAIVPFRGEYYRLVPARTGLVRGLVYPVPDPAYPFLGVHLTPRVDGNVDIGPNAVLALAREGYRRRDLRPGDLAAVLRWPGARRLFRQHWRAGLGEMRGSLSRRVFLAAAREYVPDLRTSDVVRAPAGVRAQAVDADGSLVDDFRISRLGPVTAVRNAPSPAATSSLAIAEHVVDQITARQPS
;
A
#
# COMPACT_ATOMS: atom_id res chain seq x y z
N MET A 1 0.70 48.28 -8.94
CA MET A 1 1.57 47.89 -10.07
C MET A 1 3.00 48.04 -9.59
N THR A 2 3.89 47.06 -9.57
CA THR A 2 3.98 45.70 -10.14
C THR A 2 5.26 45.11 -9.52
N ALA A 3 5.36 43.77 -9.37
CA ALA A 3 6.55 43.01 -8.95
C ALA A 3 6.70 42.55 -7.48
N ALA A 4 5.62 42.06 -6.85
CA ALA A 4 5.74 41.21 -5.65
C ALA A 4 4.97 39.88 -5.81
N ARG A 5 5.65 38.95 -6.49
CA ARG A 5 5.52 37.48 -6.42
C ARG A 5 4.16 36.84 -6.73
N THR A 6 3.91 36.60 -8.02
CA THR A 6 3.65 35.22 -8.47
C THR A 6 4.94 34.40 -8.34
N ALA A 7 5.42 34.18 -7.10
CA ALA A 7 6.38 33.10 -6.88
C ALA A 7 5.63 31.81 -7.24
N ARG A 8 6.25 30.92 -8.02
CA ARG A 8 5.76 29.54 -8.15
C ARG A 8 5.48 29.07 -6.72
N GLU A 9 4.23 28.77 -6.41
CA GLU A 9 3.85 28.35 -5.06
C GLU A 9 4.65 27.08 -4.75
N ARG A 10 5.64 27.19 -3.86
CA ARG A 10 6.52 26.08 -3.52
C ARG A 10 5.74 25.11 -2.67
N VAL A 11 5.62 23.87 -3.14
CA VAL A 11 4.87 22.80 -2.48
C VAL A 11 5.83 21.77 -1.91
N GLY A 12 5.68 21.46 -0.61
CA GLY A 12 6.39 20.37 0.02
C GLY A 12 5.61 19.07 -0.10
N VAL A 13 6.31 17.96 -0.34
CA VAL A 13 5.74 16.61 -0.22
C VAL A 13 6.57 15.82 0.80
N VAL A 14 5.92 15.26 1.81
CA VAL A 14 6.60 14.49 2.87
C VAL A 14 6.42 13.00 2.61
N GLY A 15 7.52 12.32 2.28
CA GLY A 15 7.60 10.89 1.98
C GLY A 15 7.94 10.61 0.51
N GLY A 16 9.04 9.93 0.26
CA GLY A 16 9.54 9.46 -1.04
C GLY A 16 9.09 8.04 -1.40
N GLY A 17 7.88 7.65 -0.98
CA GLY A 17 7.20 6.44 -1.45
C GLY A 17 6.36 6.69 -2.71
N LEU A 18 5.74 5.65 -3.27
CA LEU A 18 4.94 5.74 -4.51
C LEU A 18 3.89 6.86 -4.49
N VAL A 19 3.14 7.00 -3.39
CA VAL A 19 2.09 8.03 -3.29
C VAL A 19 2.68 9.43 -3.27
N GLY A 20 3.75 9.66 -2.49
CA GLY A 20 4.40 10.96 -2.41
C GLY A 20 5.09 11.35 -3.72
N LEU A 21 5.80 10.41 -4.34
CA LEU A 21 6.44 10.64 -5.64
C LEU A 21 5.42 10.88 -6.76
N ALA A 22 4.28 10.16 -6.76
CA ALA A 22 3.21 10.41 -7.72
C ALA A 22 2.59 11.81 -7.54
N VAL A 23 2.36 12.26 -6.30
CA VAL A 23 1.87 13.61 -5.99
C VAL A 23 2.89 14.66 -6.44
N ALA A 24 4.17 14.48 -6.08
CA ALA A 24 5.24 15.39 -6.46
C ALA A 24 5.36 15.51 -7.98
N ARG A 25 5.33 14.38 -8.70
CA ARG A 25 5.35 14.33 -10.17
C ARG A 25 4.18 15.10 -10.76
N ARG A 26 2.97 14.84 -10.29
CA ARG A 26 1.77 15.51 -10.79
C ARG A 26 1.83 17.03 -10.56
N LEU A 27 2.31 17.47 -9.40
CA LEU A 27 2.51 18.90 -9.11
C LEU A 27 3.55 19.53 -10.03
N ALA A 28 4.67 18.85 -10.26
CA ALA A 28 5.74 19.33 -11.13
C ALA A 28 5.27 19.45 -12.60
N GLN A 29 4.47 18.49 -13.07
CA GLN A 29 3.83 18.54 -14.41
C GLN A 29 2.86 19.72 -14.57
N LEU A 30 2.27 20.22 -13.48
CA LEU A 30 1.48 21.45 -13.45
C LEU A 30 2.33 22.73 -13.32
N GLY A 31 3.66 22.61 -13.38
CA GLY A 31 4.59 23.74 -13.31
C GLY A 31 4.81 24.30 -11.90
N ARG A 32 4.43 23.57 -10.85
CA ARG A 32 4.70 23.96 -9.45
C ARG A 32 6.15 23.70 -9.09
N GLU A 33 6.70 24.51 -8.19
CA GLU A 33 8.02 24.26 -7.60
C GLU A 33 7.86 23.24 -6.47
N VAL A 34 8.44 22.05 -6.61
CA VAL A 34 8.22 20.94 -5.68
C VAL A 34 9.50 20.60 -4.93
N VAL A 35 9.37 20.37 -3.62
CA VAL A 35 10.42 19.75 -2.80
C VAL A 35 9.87 18.52 -2.09
N VAL A 36 10.51 17.37 -2.27
CA VAL A 36 10.19 16.11 -1.58
C VAL A 36 11.15 15.92 -0.42
N PHE A 37 10.63 15.62 0.76
CA PHE A 37 11.40 15.27 1.95
C PHE A 37 11.28 13.75 2.21
N GLU A 38 12.39 13.03 2.14
CA GLU A 38 12.48 11.60 2.46
C GLU A 38 13.46 11.39 3.60
N LYS A 39 13.04 10.65 4.64
CA LYS A 39 13.84 10.44 5.84
C LYS A 39 14.98 9.46 5.61
N GLU A 40 14.82 8.55 4.66
CA GLU A 40 15.78 7.51 4.32
C GLU A 40 16.81 8.01 3.30
N ASP A 41 17.93 7.31 3.21
CA ASP A 41 18.99 7.61 2.23
C ASP A 41 18.62 7.19 0.80
N GLU A 42 17.52 6.45 0.65
CA GLU A 42 17.00 5.94 -0.63
C GLU A 42 15.47 6.10 -0.69
N LEU A 43 14.94 6.17 -1.91
CA LEU A 43 13.50 6.23 -2.16
C LEU A 43 12.84 4.86 -2.02
N ALA A 44 11.53 4.87 -1.72
CA ALA A 44 10.69 3.67 -1.69
C ALA A 44 11.16 2.52 -0.77
N THR A 45 12.01 2.81 0.22
CA THR A 45 12.60 1.83 1.16
C THR A 45 11.59 1.11 2.07
N HIS A 46 10.40 1.68 2.28
CA HIS A 46 9.39 1.11 3.17
C HIS A 46 8.30 0.36 2.41
N GLN A 47 7.01 0.68 2.62
CA GLN A 47 5.87 -0.06 2.05
C GLN A 47 5.91 -0.17 0.51
N SER A 48 6.52 0.82 -0.15
CA SER A 48 6.66 0.85 -1.61
C SER A 48 7.69 -0.15 -2.16
N GLY A 49 8.71 -0.50 -1.38
CA GLY A 49 9.70 -1.54 -1.71
C GLY A 49 9.38 -2.89 -1.10
N HIS A 50 8.56 -2.92 -0.05
CA HIS A 50 8.15 -4.13 0.66
C HIS A 50 6.68 -4.49 0.39
N ASN A 51 6.37 -4.79 -0.88
CA ASN A 51 5.05 -5.26 -1.30
C ASN A 51 5.16 -6.36 -2.36
N SER A 52 4.00 -6.88 -2.77
CA SER A 52 3.89 -8.04 -3.66
C SER A 52 4.17 -7.73 -5.14
N GLY A 53 4.34 -6.47 -5.55
CA GLY A 53 4.44 -6.11 -6.96
C GLY A 53 3.13 -6.20 -7.74
N VAL A 54 2.01 -6.53 -7.08
CA VAL A 54 0.72 -6.77 -7.75
C VAL A 54 0.06 -5.45 -8.15
N VAL A 55 -0.40 -5.40 -9.40
CA VAL A 55 -1.34 -4.41 -9.92
C VAL A 55 -2.74 -4.95 -9.73
N HIS A 56 -3.41 -4.52 -8.67
CA HIS A 56 -4.72 -5.05 -8.28
C HIS A 56 -5.80 -4.64 -9.29
N ALA A 57 -6.59 -5.62 -9.77
CA ALA A 57 -7.62 -5.34 -10.76
C ALA A 57 -8.88 -4.65 -10.21
N GLY A 58 -9.10 -4.58 -8.89
CA GLY A 58 -10.30 -3.96 -8.31
C GLY A 58 -11.43 -4.91 -7.88
N LEU A 59 -11.13 -6.20 -7.65
CA LEU A 59 -12.16 -7.23 -7.42
C LEU A 59 -13.00 -7.03 -6.14
N TYR A 60 -12.36 -6.67 -5.03
CA TYR A 60 -12.95 -6.80 -3.68
C TYR A 60 -13.56 -5.51 -3.13
N TYR A 61 -13.16 -4.36 -3.68
CA TYR A 61 -13.43 -3.07 -3.05
C TYR A 61 -14.90 -2.71 -3.15
N GLN A 62 -15.40 -2.02 -2.11
CA GLN A 62 -16.78 -1.58 -2.07
C GLN A 62 -17.07 -0.66 -3.27
N PRO A 63 -18.07 -0.97 -4.10
CA PRO A 63 -18.56 -0.08 -5.14
C PRO A 63 -18.69 1.38 -4.70
N GLY A 64 -18.20 2.31 -5.53
CA GLY A 64 -18.26 3.75 -5.26
C GLY A 64 -17.21 4.28 -4.27
N SER A 65 -16.50 3.42 -3.53
CA SER A 65 -15.38 3.85 -2.66
C SER A 65 -14.21 4.44 -3.45
N LEU A 66 -13.38 5.26 -2.80
CA LEU A 66 -12.14 5.77 -3.41
C LEU A 66 -11.21 4.62 -3.80
N LYS A 67 -11.11 3.56 -2.97
CA LYS A 67 -10.35 2.36 -3.34
C LYS A 67 -10.85 1.73 -4.63
N ALA A 68 -12.16 1.60 -4.83
CA ALA A 68 -12.68 1.01 -6.06
C ALA A 68 -12.38 1.89 -7.27
N THR A 69 -12.73 3.18 -7.20
CA THR A 69 -12.62 4.12 -8.32
C THR A 69 -11.16 4.40 -8.68
N LEU A 70 -10.32 4.73 -7.69
CA LEU A 70 -8.91 5.05 -7.91
C LEU A 70 -8.07 3.80 -8.22
N CYS A 71 -8.49 2.59 -7.82
CA CYS A 71 -7.82 1.37 -8.28
C CYS A 71 -8.02 1.15 -9.77
N ARG A 72 -9.24 1.28 -10.29
CA ARG A 72 -9.50 1.10 -11.73
C ARG A 72 -8.81 2.16 -12.58
N ARG A 73 -8.88 3.43 -12.16
CA ARG A 73 -8.13 4.53 -12.80
C ARG A 73 -6.61 4.28 -12.71
N GLY A 74 -6.13 3.86 -11.55
CA GLY A 74 -4.72 3.57 -11.31
C GLY A 74 -4.16 2.45 -12.19
N VAL A 75 -4.93 1.40 -12.46
CA VAL A 75 -4.49 0.32 -13.38
C VAL A 75 -4.18 0.87 -14.78
N ALA A 76 -5.04 1.73 -15.32
CA ALA A 76 -4.84 2.32 -16.65
C ALA A 76 -3.61 3.24 -16.66
N LEU A 77 -3.56 4.18 -15.72
CA LEU A 77 -2.43 5.12 -15.58
C LEU A 77 -1.09 4.40 -15.38
N LEU A 78 -1.07 3.33 -14.59
CA LEU A 78 0.15 2.60 -14.32
C LEU A 78 0.63 1.81 -15.55
N ARG A 79 -0.29 1.26 -16.35
CA ARG A 79 0.05 0.61 -17.62
C ARG A 79 0.66 1.62 -18.61
N GLU A 80 0.02 2.77 -18.77
CA GLU A 80 0.50 3.86 -19.62
C GLU A 80 1.89 4.32 -19.16
N PHE A 81 2.05 4.61 -17.87
CA PHE A 81 3.32 5.00 -17.28
C PHE A 81 4.42 3.96 -17.50
N CYS A 82 4.13 2.66 -17.26
CA CYS A 82 5.12 1.62 -17.50
C CYS A 82 5.51 1.54 -18.98
N THR A 83 4.56 1.75 -19.89
CA THR A 83 4.82 1.75 -21.34
C THR A 83 5.71 2.94 -21.74
N GLU A 84 5.39 4.14 -21.27
CA GLU A 84 6.14 5.37 -21.55
C GLU A 84 7.61 5.29 -21.07
N HIS A 85 7.82 4.68 -19.90
CA HIS A 85 9.15 4.56 -19.28
C HIS A 85 9.88 3.25 -19.61
N GLY A 86 9.31 2.38 -20.45
CA GLY A 86 9.90 1.08 -20.80
C GLY A 86 10.04 0.13 -19.60
N LEU A 87 9.14 0.23 -18.62
CA LEU A 87 9.10 -0.62 -17.42
C LEU A 87 8.23 -1.86 -17.64
N GLU A 88 8.59 -2.96 -16.97
CA GLU A 88 7.87 -4.23 -17.08
C GLU A 88 6.46 -4.14 -16.46
N PHE A 89 5.46 -4.47 -17.26
CA PHE A 89 4.07 -4.63 -16.85
C PHE A 89 3.53 -5.94 -17.43
N ARG A 90 3.32 -6.96 -16.58
CA ARG A 90 2.91 -8.30 -17.05
C ARG A 90 1.56 -8.70 -16.52
N GLU A 91 0.59 -8.82 -17.43
CA GLU A 91 -0.73 -9.40 -17.14
C GLU A 91 -0.63 -10.92 -17.03
N ILE A 92 -0.31 -11.40 -15.82
CA ILE A 92 -0.18 -12.83 -15.53
C ILE A 92 -1.49 -13.46 -15.03
N GLY A 93 -2.52 -12.66 -14.84
CA GLY A 93 -3.82 -13.10 -14.33
C GLY A 93 -3.80 -13.45 -12.83
N LYS A 94 -5.01 -13.64 -12.29
CA LYS A 94 -5.23 -14.05 -10.91
C LYS A 94 -6.45 -14.94 -10.78
N VAL A 95 -6.34 -16.02 -10.03
CA VAL A 95 -7.48 -16.81 -9.57
C VAL A 95 -7.76 -16.56 -8.09
N VAL A 96 -9.03 -16.32 -7.76
CA VAL A 96 -9.53 -16.32 -6.39
C VAL A 96 -10.26 -17.64 -6.18
N VAL A 97 -9.71 -18.52 -5.35
CA VAL A 97 -10.11 -19.92 -5.21
C VAL A 97 -11.03 -20.09 -4.01
N ALA A 98 -12.20 -20.69 -4.23
CA ALA A 98 -13.09 -21.16 -3.18
C ALA A 98 -12.79 -22.63 -2.86
N ARG A 99 -12.58 -22.93 -1.58
CA ARG A 99 -12.26 -24.28 -1.07
C ARG A 99 -13.49 -25.12 -0.80
N ASP A 100 -14.61 -24.48 -0.48
CA ASP A 100 -15.89 -25.11 -0.17
C ASP A 100 -17.07 -24.27 -0.70
N ASP A 101 -18.30 -24.78 -0.53
CA ASP A 101 -19.52 -24.13 -1.03
C ASP A 101 -19.82 -22.80 -0.32
N LEU A 102 -19.41 -22.64 0.94
CA LEU A 102 -19.57 -21.39 1.68
C LEU A 102 -18.69 -20.29 1.08
N GLU A 103 -17.44 -20.62 0.76
CA GLU A 103 -16.53 -19.75 0.03
C GLU A 103 -16.99 -19.49 -1.39
N ALA A 104 -17.58 -20.46 -2.07
CA ALA A 104 -18.15 -20.26 -3.40
C ALA A 104 -19.28 -19.23 -3.38
N GLY A 105 -20.14 -19.25 -2.35
CA GLY A 105 -21.16 -18.22 -2.12
C GLY A 105 -20.54 -16.82 -1.93
N ARG A 106 -19.49 -16.70 -1.12
CA ARG A 106 -18.75 -15.43 -0.94
C ARG A 106 -18.06 -14.97 -2.22
N LEU A 107 -17.53 -15.91 -3.00
CA LEU A 107 -16.88 -15.66 -4.28
C LEU A 107 -17.85 -15.08 -5.31
N ARG A 108 -19.13 -15.49 -5.30
CA ARG A 108 -20.19 -14.87 -6.12
C ARG A 108 -20.41 -13.40 -5.76
N ALA A 109 -20.37 -13.04 -4.48
CA ALA A 109 -20.44 -11.64 -4.07
C ALA A 109 -19.21 -10.84 -4.53
N ILE A 110 -18.03 -11.46 -4.59
CA ILE A 110 -16.82 -10.85 -5.16
C ILE A 110 -16.96 -10.68 -6.67
N GLU A 111 -17.50 -11.67 -7.38
CA GLU A 111 -17.81 -11.55 -8.81
C GLU A 111 -18.75 -10.36 -9.07
N GLY A 112 -19.84 -10.23 -8.32
CA GLY A 112 -20.77 -9.11 -8.44
C GLY A 112 -20.09 -7.74 -8.23
N ARG A 113 -19.26 -7.61 -7.19
CA ARG A 113 -18.46 -6.40 -6.95
C ARG A 113 -17.48 -6.11 -8.07
N ALA A 114 -16.77 -7.13 -8.57
CA ALA A 114 -15.84 -6.99 -9.66
C ALA A 114 -16.53 -6.51 -10.96
N ARG A 115 -17.74 -7.03 -11.26
CA ARG A 115 -18.55 -6.54 -12.40
C ARG A 115 -18.94 -5.08 -12.20
N HIS A 116 -19.42 -4.71 -11.02
CA HIS A 116 -19.82 -3.33 -10.71
C HIS A 116 -18.62 -2.37 -10.81
N ASN A 117 -17.45 -2.79 -10.33
CA ASN A 117 -16.22 -2.01 -10.43
C ASN A 117 -15.64 -2.02 -11.85
N GLY A 118 -16.29 -2.64 -12.85
CA GLY A 118 -15.82 -2.64 -14.24
C GLY A 118 -14.49 -3.37 -14.43
N VAL A 119 -14.26 -4.48 -13.71
CA VAL A 119 -13.07 -5.31 -13.92
C VAL A 119 -13.22 -6.13 -15.21
N PRO A 120 -12.34 -5.95 -16.21
CA PRO A 120 -12.53 -6.54 -17.52
C PRO A 120 -12.19 -8.03 -17.54
N GLY A 121 -12.96 -8.79 -18.32
CA GLY A 121 -12.66 -10.18 -18.67
C GLY A 121 -12.73 -11.18 -17.51
N ILE A 122 -13.37 -10.83 -16.38
CA ILE A 122 -13.52 -11.77 -15.27
C ILE A 122 -14.36 -12.98 -15.68
N ARG A 123 -13.96 -14.17 -15.23
CA ARG A 123 -14.63 -15.43 -15.57
C ARG A 123 -14.78 -16.30 -14.33
N TRP A 124 -15.97 -16.84 -14.14
CA TRP A 124 -16.18 -17.94 -13.20
C TRP A 124 -15.58 -19.21 -13.80
N LEU A 125 -14.84 -19.95 -12.98
CA LEU A 125 -14.26 -21.25 -13.32
C LEU A 125 -14.83 -22.30 -12.37
N ASP A 126 -15.23 -23.43 -12.93
CA ASP A 126 -15.42 -24.66 -12.16
C ASP A 126 -14.06 -25.33 -11.90
N GLN A 127 -14.08 -26.52 -11.30
CA GLN A 127 -12.88 -27.26 -10.99
C GLN A 127 -12.07 -27.66 -12.24
N ALA A 128 -12.73 -27.97 -13.36
CA ALA A 128 -12.05 -28.35 -14.60
C ALA A 128 -11.33 -27.14 -15.21
N GLY A 129 -12.02 -26.01 -15.31
CA GLY A 129 -11.42 -24.76 -15.80
C GLY A 129 -10.31 -24.22 -14.89
N LEU A 130 -10.42 -24.41 -13.57
CA LEU A 130 -9.35 -24.08 -12.64
C LEU A 130 -8.11 -24.94 -12.89
N ARG A 131 -8.24 -26.25 -13.04
CA ARG A 131 -7.10 -27.16 -13.32
C ARG A 131 -6.47 -26.90 -14.68
N GLU A 132 -7.25 -26.53 -15.70
CA GLU A 132 -6.71 -26.16 -17.01
C GLU A 132 -5.78 -24.94 -16.90
N LEU A 133 -6.23 -23.93 -16.18
CA LEU A 133 -5.47 -22.69 -15.97
C LEU A 133 -4.29 -22.89 -15.02
N GLU A 134 -4.53 -23.50 -13.87
CA GLU A 134 -3.59 -23.73 -12.76
C GLU A 134 -3.59 -25.21 -12.33
N PRO A 135 -2.79 -26.09 -12.99
CA PRO A 135 -2.86 -27.55 -12.80
C PRO A 135 -2.60 -28.05 -11.39
N ASN A 136 -1.81 -27.32 -10.59
CA ASN A 136 -1.47 -27.71 -9.22
C ASN A 136 -2.37 -27.02 -8.18
N VAL A 137 -3.41 -26.31 -8.61
CA VAL A 137 -4.34 -25.59 -7.73
C VAL A 137 -5.67 -26.33 -7.65
N THR A 138 -6.20 -26.46 -6.44
CA THR A 138 -7.46 -27.17 -6.17
C THR A 138 -8.47 -26.28 -5.46
N GLY A 139 -9.74 -26.40 -5.83
CA GLY A 139 -10.88 -25.74 -5.21
C GLY A 139 -12.19 -26.23 -5.82
N VAL A 140 -13.32 -25.86 -5.22
CA VAL A 140 -14.66 -26.18 -5.76
C VAL A 140 -15.05 -25.22 -6.89
N ALA A 141 -14.52 -23.99 -6.86
CA ALA A 141 -14.69 -22.99 -7.90
C ALA A 141 -13.60 -21.91 -7.81
N ALA A 142 -13.45 -21.10 -8.86
CA ALA A 142 -12.59 -19.92 -8.82
C ALA A 142 -13.15 -18.75 -9.64
N LEU A 143 -12.74 -17.53 -9.30
CA LEU A 143 -12.95 -16.35 -10.12
C LEU A 143 -11.61 -15.94 -10.74
N HIS A 144 -11.52 -16.03 -12.05
CA HIS A 144 -10.34 -15.63 -12.81
C HIS A 144 -10.45 -14.16 -13.23
N SER A 145 -9.41 -13.39 -12.94
CA SER A 145 -9.19 -12.02 -13.41
C SER A 145 -7.94 -12.00 -14.30
N PRO A 146 -8.10 -12.05 -15.64
CA PRO A 146 -6.98 -12.22 -16.56
C PRO A 146 -6.09 -10.98 -16.67
N THR A 147 -6.61 -9.81 -16.33
CA THR A 147 -5.91 -8.52 -16.42
C THR A 147 -5.20 -8.10 -15.13
N THR A 148 -5.21 -8.96 -14.09
CA THR A 148 -4.36 -8.69 -12.92
C THR A 148 -2.90 -8.82 -13.33
N ALA A 149 -2.08 -7.84 -12.99
CA ALA A 149 -0.71 -7.75 -13.45
C ALA A 149 0.31 -7.69 -12.31
N ILE A 150 1.58 -7.77 -12.66
CA ILE A 150 2.73 -7.57 -11.78
C ILE A 150 3.71 -6.55 -12.39
N VAL A 151 4.36 -5.77 -11.53
CA VAL A 151 5.30 -4.70 -11.87
C VAL A 151 6.44 -4.60 -10.84
N ASP A 152 7.51 -3.90 -11.19
CA ASP A 152 8.56 -3.46 -10.26
C ASP A 152 8.23 -2.05 -9.72
N TYR A 153 7.56 -2.01 -8.56
CA TYR A 153 7.21 -0.74 -7.91
C TYR A 153 8.43 0.11 -7.49
N PRO A 154 9.53 -0.44 -6.96
CA PRO A 154 10.78 0.31 -6.80
C PRO A 154 11.28 0.97 -8.09
N ALA A 155 11.21 0.30 -9.24
CA ALA A 155 11.58 0.90 -10.52
C ALA A 155 10.62 2.04 -10.92
N ILE A 156 9.31 1.83 -10.72
CA ILE A 156 8.30 2.86 -10.95
C ILE A 156 8.54 4.10 -10.07
N ALA A 157 8.86 3.90 -8.78
CA ALA A 157 9.16 5.00 -7.87
C ALA A 157 10.38 5.81 -8.34
N ARG A 158 11.45 5.14 -8.77
CA ARG A 158 12.64 5.81 -9.34
C ARG A 158 12.29 6.60 -10.60
N ALA A 159 11.54 6.03 -11.52
CA ALA A 159 11.10 6.74 -12.72
C ALA A 159 10.23 7.98 -12.40
N MET A 160 9.33 7.89 -11.41
CA MET A 160 8.57 9.06 -10.94
C MET A 160 9.47 10.14 -10.33
N ALA A 161 10.53 9.74 -9.63
CA ALA A 161 11.51 10.66 -9.06
C ALA A 161 12.33 11.37 -10.15
N ASP A 162 12.74 10.62 -11.18
CA ASP A 162 13.43 11.17 -12.36
C ASP A 162 12.55 12.22 -13.06
N ASP A 163 11.24 11.96 -13.21
CA ASP A 163 10.28 12.93 -13.74
C ASP A 163 10.16 14.21 -12.90
N VAL A 164 10.17 14.07 -11.56
CA VAL A 164 10.15 15.22 -10.65
C VAL A 164 11.40 16.08 -10.85
N VAL A 165 12.57 15.46 -10.90
CA VAL A 165 13.86 16.15 -11.07
C VAL A 165 13.96 16.78 -12.47
N ALA A 166 13.55 16.07 -13.51
CA ALA A 166 13.53 16.59 -14.89
C ALA A 166 12.63 17.82 -15.04
N ALA A 167 11.54 17.89 -14.27
CA ALA A 167 10.66 19.06 -14.20
C ALA A 167 11.18 20.20 -13.28
N GLY A 168 12.38 20.05 -12.71
CA GLY A 168 13.03 21.05 -11.85
C GLY A 168 12.66 20.96 -10.36
N GLY A 169 11.99 19.88 -9.94
CA GLY A 169 11.72 19.59 -8.53
C GLY A 169 12.98 19.11 -7.79
N GLN A 170 12.95 19.21 -6.47
CA GLN A 170 14.04 18.78 -5.58
C GLN A 170 13.60 17.57 -4.75
N ILE A 171 14.50 16.62 -4.54
CA ILE A 171 14.30 15.47 -3.66
C ILE A 171 15.41 15.50 -2.61
N LEU A 172 15.03 15.73 -1.36
CA LEU A 172 15.93 15.79 -0.22
C LEU A 172 15.86 14.46 0.52
N LEU A 173 16.85 13.59 0.25
CA LEU A 173 17.07 12.33 0.96
C LEU A 173 17.70 12.59 2.33
N ALA A 174 17.69 11.57 3.19
CA ALA A 174 18.19 11.63 4.57
C ALA A 174 17.58 12.77 5.42
N THR A 175 16.44 13.34 4.99
CA THR A 175 15.87 14.58 5.51
C THR A 175 14.54 14.29 6.19
N THR A 176 14.61 14.12 7.51
CA THR A 176 13.42 13.83 8.32
C THR A 176 12.69 15.12 8.65
N VAL A 177 11.39 15.18 8.35
CA VAL A 177 10.50 16.25 8.84
C VAL A 177 10.21 16.03 10.32
N THR A 178 10.51 17.03 11.14
CA THR A 178 10.36 16.98 12.60
C THR A 178 9.40 18.02 13.15
N GLY A 179 9.01 19.01 12.35
CA GLY A 179 8.03 20.03 12.74
C GLY A 179 7.29 20.59 11.53
N ILE A 180 6.02 20.89 11.73
CA ILE A 180 5.16 21.53 10.74
C ILE A 180 4.33 22.56 11.50
N SER A 181 4.48 23.84 11.19
CA SER A 181 3.73 24.90 11.86
C SER A 181 3.15 25.89 10.85
N PRO A 182 1.93 26.41 11.09
CA PRO A 182 1.40 27.51 10.30
C PRO A 182 2.36 28.70 10.30
N ALA A 183 2.47 29.38 9.16
CA ALA A 183 3.28 30.58 8.96
C ALA A 183 2.43 31.71 8.37
N GLY A 184 1.29 32.00 8.98
CA GLY A 184 0.25 32.87 8.44
C GLY A 184 -0.94 32.08 7.89
N ALA A 185 -1.83 32.74 7.14
CA ALA A 185 -3.04 32.12 6.60
C ALA A 185 -2.76 31.11 5.47
N ASP A 186 -1.78 31.42 4.61
CA ASP A 186 -1.52 30.69 3.36
C ASP A 186 -0.09 30.14 3.25
N ALA A 187 0.57 29.91 4.39
CA ALA A 187 1.93 29.38 4.39
C ALA A 187 2.18 28.43 5.57
N VAL A 188 3.15 27.54 5.36
CA VAL A 188 3.58 26.52 6.31
C VAL A 188 5.09 26.58 6.43
N THR A 189 5.58 26.60 7.67
CA THR A 189 6.98 26.31 7.96
C THR A 189 7.13 24.82 8.20
N VAL A 190 7.98 24.18 7.41
CA VAL A 190 8.42 22.79 7.62
C VAL A 190 9.83 22.80 8.17
N THR A 191 10.01 22.22 9.35
CA THR A 191 11.31 21.96 9.95
C THR A 191 11.73 20.55 9.58
N ALA A 192 12.85 20.42 8.88
CA ALA A 192 13.36 19.14 8.42
C ALA A 192 14.90 19.10 8.48
N GLY A 193 15.47 17.92 8.61
CA GLY A 193 16.92 17.79 8.65
C GLY A 193 17.40 16.38 8.94
N SER A 194 18.72 16.26 9.04
CA SER A 194 19.41 15.02 9.39
C SER A 194 20.38 15.27 10.54
N ARG A 195 20.93 14.20 11.12
CA ARG A 195 22.04 14.34 12.08
C ARG A 195 23.28 14.97 11.45
N ALA A 196 23.49 14.81 10.14
CA ALA A 196 24.66 15.30 9.43
C ALA A 196 24.50 16.76 8.99
N THR A 197 23.29 17.16 8.57
CA THR A 197 23.00 18.49 7.99
C THR A 197 22.42 19.47 9.01
N GLY A 198 22.06 19.00 10.19
CA GLY A 198 21.34 19.79 11.18
C GLY A 198 19.88 20.03 10.77
N SER A 199 19.16 20.78 11.60
CA SER A 199 17.77 21.15 11.32
C SER A 199 17.71 22.41 10.46
N GLN A 200 16.89 22.40 9.43
CA GLN A 200 16.61 23.52 8.53
C GLN A 200 15.12 23.81 8.49
N THR A 201 14.75 25.04 8.14
CA THR A 201 13.35 25.46 7.98
C THR A 201 13.06 25.83 6.53
N HIS A 202 11.91 25.40 6.05
CA HIS A 202 11.43 25.62 4.69
C HIS A 202 10.07 26.33 4.75
N GLN A 203 9.99 27.51 4.12
CA GLN A 203 8.72 28.21 3.93
C GLN A 203 8.05 27.73 2.65
N LEU A 204 6.83 27.20 2.78
CA LEU A 204 6.08 26.56 1.71
C LEU A 204 4.66 27.13 1.67
N GLY A 205 4.06 27.21 0.48
CA GLY A 205 2.66 27.63 0.34
C GLY A 205 1.70 26.49 0.69
N GLN A 206 2.07 25.26 0.33
CA GLN A 206 1.29 24.06 0.61
C GLN A 206 2.20 22.89 0.98
N VAL A 207 1.67 21.94 1.75
CA VAL A 207 2.37 20.71 2.12
C VAL A 207 1.45 19.51 1.97
N VAL A 208 1.92 18.46 1.29
CA VAL A 208 1.22 17.17 1.21
C VAL A 208 1.95 16.12 2.02
N LEU A 209 1.27 15.50 2.98
CA LEU A 209 1.82 14.47 3.87
C LEU A 209 1.50 13.07 3.33
N CYS A 210 2.51 12.35 2.87
CA CYS A 210 2.42 10.99 2.33
C CYS A 210 3.28 10.01 3.15
N ALA A 211 3.24 10.12 4.47
CA ALA A 211 4.22 9.51 5.37
C ALA A 211 4.00 8.02 5.72
N GLY A 212 3.07 7.32 5.04
CA GLY A 212 2.89 5.86 5.16
C GLY A 212 2.75 5.35 6.60
N LEU A 213 3.70 4.54 7.06
CA LEU A 213 3.76 4.01 8.43
C LEU A 213 3.82 5.09 9.53
N GLN A 214 4.14 6.32 9.17
CA GLN A 214 4.22 7.48 10.05
C GLN A 214 3.03 8.45 9.85
N ALA A 215 2.03 8.12 9.03
CA ALA A 215 0.98 9.03 8.58
C ALA A 215 0.25 9.76 9.73
N ASP A 216 -0.15 9.04 10.78
CA ASP A 216 -0.80 9.65 11.95
C ASP A 216 0.17 10.51 12.78
N SER A 217 1.43 10.11 12.90
CA SER A 217 2.44 10.88 13.65
C SER A 217 2.80 12.19 12.96
N VAL A 218 3.01 12.17 11.65
CA VAL A 218 3.36 13.36 10.86
C VAL A 218 2.16 14.28 10.72
N ALA A 219 0.94 13.75 10.60
CA ALA A 219 -0.26 14.58 10.62
C ALA A 219 -0.45 15.29 11.97
N ARG A 220 -0.15 14.62 13.10
CA ARG A 220 -0.12 15.28 14.42
C ARG A 220 0.95 16.37 14.53
N LEU A 221 2.10 16.22 13.88
CA LEU A 221 3.10 17.31 13.81
C LEU A 221 2.54 18.57 13.16
N ALA A 222 1.59 18.42 12.23
CA ALA A 222 0.89 19.54 11.59
C ALA A 222 -0.31 20.07 12.39
N GLY A 223 -0.61 19.49 13.56
CA GLY A 223 -1.76 19.88 14.38
C GLY A 223 -3.09 19.23 13.98
N ASP A 224 -3.07 18.21 13.13
CA ASP A 224 -4.27 17.46 12.73
C ASP A 224 -4.76 16.52 13.84
N ASP A 225 -5.99 16.03 13.72
CA ASP A 225 -6.65 15.18 14.70
C ASP A 225 -5.83 13.90 15.02
N PRO A 226 -5.89 13.40 16.26
CA PRO A 226 -5.10 12.25 16.69
C PRO A 226 -5.48 10.95 15.98
N GLY A 227 -6.71 10.86 15.44
CA GLY A 227 -7.26 9.69 14.75
C GLY A 227 -7.33 9.85 13.22
N PRO A 228 -7.28 8.76 12.45
CA PRO A 228 -7.05 7.40 12.90
C PRO A 228 -5.57 7.20 13.31
N ALA A 229 -5.31 6.20 14.15
CA ALA A 229 -3.95 5.81 14.52
C ALA A 229 -3.46 4.68 13.62
N ILE A 230 -2.15 4.65 13.33
CA ILE A 230 -1.54 3.56 12.56
C ILE A 230 -1.12 2.44 13.52
N VAL A 231 -1.68 1.25 13.29
CA VAL A 231 -1.28 -0.01 13.93
C VAL A 231 -0.47 -0.82 12.91
N PRO A 232 0.83 -1.08 13.14
CA PRO A 232 1.68 -1.73 12.16
C PRO A 232 1.51 -3.26 12.21
N PHE A 233 1.11 -3.86 11.10
CA PHE A 233 1.05 -5.33 10.96
C PHE A 233 2.14 -5.81 10.01
N ARG A 234 3.11 -6.56 10.55
CA ARG A 234 4.13 -7.24 9.75
C ARG A 234 3.52 -8.46 9.07
N GLY A 235 3.63 -8.46 7.75
CA GLY A 235 3.36 -9.62 6.91
C GLY A 235 4.66 -10.34 6.58
N GLU A 236 4.77 -11.58 7.04
CA GLU A 236 5.92 -12.45 6.78
C GLU A 236 5.64 -13.30 5.54
N TYR A 237 6.70 -13.50 4.75
CA TYR A 237 6.63 -14.25 3.51
C TYR A 237 7.65 -15.39 3.52
N TYR A 238 7.29 -16.46 2.82
CA TYR A 238 8.23 -17.45 2.31
C TYR A 238 8.37 -17.26 0.80
N ARG A 239 9.43 -17.81 0.21
CA ARG A 239 9.67 -17.81 -1.23
C ARG A 239 9.87 -19.23 -1.70
N LEU A 240 9.25 -19.59 -2.82
CA LEU A 240 9.52 -20.88 -3.47
C LEU A 240 10.97 -20.93 -3.95
N VAL A 241 11.61 -22.08 -3.75
CA VAL A 241 12.91 -22.35 -4.36
C VAL A 241 12.78 -22.34 -5.89
N PRO A 242 13.84 -21.98 -6.66
CA PRO A 242 13.75 -21.83 -8.11
C PRO A 242 13.16 -23.05 -8.83
N ALA A 243 13.50 -24.27 -8.40
CA ALA A 243 12.99 -25.51 -8.99
C ALA A 243 11.47 -25.73 -8.81
N ARG A 244 10.80 -24.91 -8.02
CA ARG A 244 9.38 -25.05 -7.65
C ARG A 244 8.53 -23.84 -8.02
N THR A 245 9.10 -22.80 -8.64
CA THR A 245 8.33 -21.60 -9.02
C THR A 245 7.18 -21.91 -9.98
N GLY A 246 7.32 -22.97 -10.80
CA GLY A 246 6.26 -23.47 -11.68
C GLY A 246 5.06 -24.15 -10.98
N LEU A 247 4.99 -24.16 -9.65
CA LEU A 247 3.81 -24.63 -8.92
C LEU A 247 2.55 -23.83 -9.30
N VAL A 248 2.72 -22.54 -9.60
CA VAL A 248 1.65 -21.65 -10.05
C VAL A 248 2.11 -20.88 -11.28
N ARG A 249 1.18 -20.59 -12.20
CA ARG A 249 1.44 -19.81 -13.42
C ARG A 249 1.10 -18.34 -13.25
N GLY A 250 0.04 -18.05 -12.50
CA GLY A 250 -0.43 -16.72 -12.14
C GLY A 250 -0.58 -16.51 -10.63
N LEU A 251 -1.31 -15.46 -10.24
CA LEU A 251 -1.58 -15.14 -8.84
C LEU A 251 -2.67 -16.07 -8.29
N VAL A 252 -2.43 -16.73 -7.14
CA VAL A 252 -3.39 -17.65 -6.52
C VAL A 252 -3.76 -17.17 -5.12
N TYR A 253 -5.02 -16.76 -4.96
CA TYR A 253 -5.54 -16.13 -3.75
C TYR A 253 -6.73 -16.95 -3.23
N PRO A 254 -6.88 -17.17 -1.92
CA PRO A 254 -8.10 -17.74 -1.35
C PRO A 254 -9.21 -16.67 -1.31
N VAL A 255 -10.44 -17.13 -1.10
CA VAL A 255 -11.54 -16.25 -0.73
C VAL A 255 -11.23 -15.61 0.64
N PRO A 256 -11.35 -14.28 0.80
CA PRO A 256 -11.13 -13.62 2.09
C PRO A 256 -12.11 -14.11 3.16
N ASP A 257 -11.62 -14.34 4.37
CA ASP A 257 -12.44 -14.70 5.52
C ASP A 257 -12.88 -13.43 6.28
N PRO A 258 -14.19 -13.14 6.39
CA PRO A 258 -14.70 -11.98 7.13
C PRO A 258 -14.29 -11.94 8.61
N ALA A 259 -13.95 -13.08 9.22
CA ALA A 259 -13.47 -13.13 10.60
C ALA A 259 -12.04 -12.57 10.77
N TYR A 260 -11.30 -12.43 9.67
CA TYR A 260 -9.92 -11.99 9.66
C TYR A 260 -9.79 -10.67 8.87
N PRO A 261 -9.21 -9.63 9.48
CA PRO A 261 -9.06 -8.34 8.82
C PRO A 261 -8.02 -8.31 7.69
N PHE A 262 -7.26 -9.40 7.51
CA PHE A 262 -6.21 -9.53 6.51
C PHE A 262 -6.54 -10.66 5.55
N LEU A 263 -6.09 -10.50 4.30
CA LEU A 263 -6.19 -11.55 3.30
C LEU A 263 -5.30 -12.74 3.72
N GLY A 264 -5.78 -13.96 3.46
CA GLY A 264 -5.06 -15.18 3.80
C GLY A 264 -3.71 -15.32 3.08
N VAL A 265 -3.01 -16.42 3.34
CA VAL A 265 -1.76 -16.73 2.63
C VAL A 265 -2.06 -16.86 1.13
N HIS A 266 -1.30 -16.20 0.26
CA HIS A 266 -1.41 -16.30 -1.22
C HIS A 266 -0.12 -16.83 -1.83
N LEU A 267 -0.16 -17.24 -3.10
CA LEU A 267 1.03 -17.43 -3.92
C LEU A 267 1.12 -16.32 -4.97
N THR A 268 2.24 -15.62 -4.97
CA THR A 268 2.43 -14.38 -5.74
C THR A 268 3.69 -14.46 -6.60
N PRO A 269 3.58 -14.81 -7.90
CA PRO A 269 4.67 -14.61 -8.84
C PRO A 269 5.07 -13.12 -8.90
N ARG A 270 6.36 -12.86 -9.02
CA ARG A 270 6.95 -11.53 -9.10
C ARG A 270 7.65 -11.33 -10.45
N VAL A 271 7.91 -10.08 -10.80
CA VAL A 271 8.55 -9.70 -12.08
C VAL A 271 9.95 -10.31 -12.23
N ASP A 272 10.66 -10.48 -11.11
CA ASP A 272 11.96 -11.15 -11.03
C ASP A 272 11.90 -12.69 -11.17
N GLY A 273 10.71 -13.26 -11.42
CA GLY A 273 10.49 -14.70 -11.58
C GLY A 273 10.38 -15.49 -10.28
N ASN A 274 10.57 -14.86 -9.11
CA ASN A 274 10.31 -15.51 -7.82
C ASN A 274 8.82 -15.66 -7.56
N VAL A 275 8.46 -16.59 -6.67
CA VAL A 275 7.07 -16.75 -6.18
C VAL A 275 7.08 -16.67 -4.66
N ASP A 276 6.45 -15.63 -4.13
CA ASP A 276 6.34 -15.44 -2.68
C ASP A 276 5.02 -16.01 -2.16
N ILE A 277 5.08 -16.64 -0.99
CA ILE A 277 3.96 -17.25 -0.29
C ILE A 277 3.68 -16.45 0.98
N GLY A 278 2.49 -15.86 1.09
CA GLY A 278 2.10 -15.00 2.19
C GLY A 278 1.21 -13.83 1.74
N PRO A 279 1.09 -12.78 2.56
CA PRO A 279 1.62 -12.67 3.92
C PRO A 279 0.70 -13.32 4.97
N ASN A 280 1.24 -13.58 6.17
CA ASN A 280 0.44 -13.64 7.40
C ASN A 280 0.24 -12.22 7.97
N ALA A 281 -0.35 -12.05 9.16
CA ALA A 281 -0.51 -10.72 9.75
C ALA A 281 -0.23 -10.71 11.26
N VAL A 282 0.96 -10.23 11.63
CA VAL A 282 1.42 -10.18 13.02
C VAL A 282 1.65 -8.74 13.45
N LEU A 283 1.25 -8.37 14.66
CA LEU A 283 1.56 -7.05 15.21
C LEU A 283 3.08 -6.81 15.21
N ALA A 284 3.53 -5.75 14.55
CA ALA A 284 4.92 -5.30 14.62
C ALA A 284 5.13 -4.46 15.88
N LEU A 285 6.28 -4.63 16.55
CA LEU A 285 6.60 -3.91 17.79
C LEU A 285 7.37 -2.59 17.52
N ALA A 286 7.46 -2.21 16.25
CA ALA A 286 7.93 -0.93 15.75
C ALA A 286 7.14 -0.63 14.47
N ARG A 287 6.93 0.65 14.15
CA ARG A 287 6.24 1.05 12.91
C ARG A 287 6.98 0.52 11.69
N GLU A 288 8.31 0.54 11.72
CA GLU A 288 9.20 0.00 10.69
C GLU A 288 9.81 -1.34 11.10
N GLY A 289 9.03 -2.18 11.81
CA GLY A 289 9.50 -3.44 12.39
C GLY A 289 9.50 -4.62 11.42
N TYR A 290 10.37 -4.59 10.41
CA TYR A 290 10.46 -5.61 9.35
C TYR A 290 11.00 -6.97 9.84
N ARG A 291 11.72 -7.01 10.98
CA ARG A 291 12.21 -8.24 11.61
C ARG A 291 11.48 -8.48 12.92
N ARG A 292 11.42 -9.75 13.35
CA ARG A 292 10.76 -10.15 14.61
C ARG A 292 11.33 -9.47 15.85
N ARG A 293 12.63 -9.21 15.85
CA ARG A 293 13.37 -8.58 16.95
C ARG A 293 13.28 -7.05 16.96
N ASP A 294 12.71 -6.45 15.92
CA ASP A 294 12.63 -4.99 15.84
C ASP A 294 11.58 -4.49 16.84
N LEU A 295 12.02 -3.69 17.80
CA LEU A 295 11.23 -3.17 18.90
C LEU A 295 11.54 -1.69 19.07
N ARG A 296 10.49 -0.87 19.05
CA ARG A 296 10.54 0.54 19.48
C ARG A 296 9.51 0.74 20.58
N PRO A 297 9.94 0.83 21.86
CA PRO A 297 9.01 0.94 22.99
C PRO A 297 8.02 2.11 22.85
N GLY A 298 8.45 3.23 22.27
CA GLY A 298 7.58 4.38 22.00
C GLY A 298 6.45 4.08 21.02
N ASP A 299 6.74 3.36 19.93
CA ASP A 299 5.73 2.95 18.94
C ASP A 299 4.72 1.98 19.55
N LEU A 300 5.22 0.97 20.28
CA LEU A 300 4.39 -0.01 20.95
C LEU A 300 3.49 0.65 22.01
N ALA A 301 4.05 1.56 22.81
CA ALA A 301 3.27 2.32 23.80
C ALA A 301 2.20 3.19 23.13
N ALA A 302 2.50 3.84 22.00
CA ALA A 302 1.53 4.64 21.25
C ALA A 302 0.36 3.78 20.76
N VAL A 303 0.64 2.60 20.19
CA VAL A 303 -0.39 1.64 19.76
C VAL A 303 -1.24 1.19 20.95
N LEU A 304 -0.62 0.76 22.06
CA LEU A 304 -1.35 0.25 23.22
C LEU A 304 -2.17 1.32 23.96
N ARG A 305 -1.77 2.60 23.89
CA ARG A 305 -2.53 3.73 24.45
C ARG A 305 -3.75 4.09 23.61
N TRP A 306 -3.74 3.82 22.30
CA TRP A 306 -4.87 4.13 21.43
C TRP A 306 -6.10 3.28 21.81
N PRO A 307 -7.28 3.88 22.09
CA PRO A 307 -8.49 3.14 22.45
C PRO A 307 -8.92 2.17 21.35
N GLY A 308 -8.81 2.56 20.08
CA GLY A 308 -9.17 1.73 18.94
C GLY A 308 -8.36 0.43 18.85
N ALA A 309 -7.05 0.51 19.06
CA ALA A 309 -6.16 -0.65 19.00
C ALA A 309 -6.51 -1.68 20.10
N ARG A 310 -6.79 -1.21 21.32
CA ARG A 310 -7.22 -2.09 22.43
C ARG A 310 -8.54 -2.80 22.12
N ARG A 311 -9.49 -2.10 21.49
CA ARG A 311 -10.77 -2.69 21.07
C ARG A 311 -10.57 -3.72 19.96
N LEU A 312 -9.77 -3.39 18.94
CA LEU A 312 -9.40 -4.29 17.86
C LEU A 312 -8.75 -5.58 18.39
N PHE A 313 -7.76 -5.47 19.28
CA PHE A 313 -7.09 -6.65 19.85
C PHE A 313 -8.04 -7.50 20.68
N ARG A 314 -8.95 -6.87 21.45
CA ARG A 314 -9.97 -7.60 22.21
C ARG A 314 -10.95 -8.35 21.29
N GLN A 315 -11.31 -7.77 20.15
CA GLN A 315 -12.21 -8.40 19.18
C GLN A 315 -11.54 -9.57 18.44
N HIS A 316 -10.27 -9.42 18.05
CA HIS A 316 -9.56 -10.38 17.19
C HIS A 316 -8.45 -11.19 17.88
N TRP A 317 -8.47 -11.32 19.22
CA TRP A 317 -7.39 -12.00 19.96
C TRP A 317 -7.15 -13.46 19.52
N ARG A 318 -8.21 -14.20 19.19
CA ARG A 318 -8.12 -15.58 18.71
C ARG A 318 -7.37 -15.67 17.38
N ALA A 319 -7.73 -14.78 16.45
CA ALA A 319 -7.05 -14.64 15.17
C ALA A 319 -5.56 -14.29 15.38
N GLY A 320 -5.27 -13.32 16.26
CA GLY A 320 -3.90 -12.94 16.60
C GLY A 320 -3.05 -14.09 17.14
N LEU A 321 -3.62 -14.98 17.98
CA LEU A 321 -2.91 -16.18 18.45
C LEU A 321 -2.61 -17.17 17.31
N GLY A 322 -3.53 -17.34 16.36
CA GLY A 322 -3.33 -18.15 15.15
C GLY A 322 -2.17 -17.62 14.31
N GLU A 323 -2.17 -16.31 14.04
CA GLU A 323 -1.13 -15.62 13.28
C GLU A 323 0.26 -15.75 13.93
N MET A 324 0.33 -15.61 15.26
CA MET A 324 1.56 -15.82 16.02
C MET A 324 2.08 -17.26 15.92
N ARG A 325 1.20 -18.27 15.97
CA ARG A 325 1.60 -19.67 15.75
C ARG A 325 2.12 -19.90 14.33
N GLY A 326 1.46 -19.35 13.32
CA GLY A 326 1.91 -19.38 11.93
C GLY A 326 3.27 -18.71 11.74
N SER A 327 3.50 -17.59 12.43
CA SER A 327 4.82 -16.94 12.46
C SER A 327 5.89 -17.88 13.03
N LEU A 328 5.65 -18.51 14.18
CA LEU A 328 6.67 -19.36 14.81
C LEU A 328 6.90 -20.69 14.07
N SER A 329 5.91 -21.19 13.33
CA SER A 329 5.98 -22.49 12.66
C SER A 329 5.79 -22.40 11.14
N ARG A 330 6.87 -22.67 10.40
CA ARG A 330 6.84 -22.82 8.94
C ARG A 330 5.81 -23.86 8.48
N ARG A 331 5.59 -24.95 9.25
CA ARG A 331 4.60 -25.98 8.91
C ARG A 331 3.17 -25.46 8.99
N VAL A 332 2.87 -24.67 10.03
CA VAL A 332 1.53 -24.08 10.23
C VAL A 332 1.25 -23.02 9.18
N PHE A 333 2.23 -22.16 8.87
CA PHE A 333 2.10 -21.14 7.81
C PHE A 333 1.73 -21.77 6.47
N LEU A 334 2.44 -22.82 6.07
CA LEU A 334 2.23 -23.48 4.77
C LEU A 334 0.99 -24.37 4.74
N ALA A 335 0.41 -24.72 5.90
CA ALA A 335 -0.81 -25.52 5.94
C ALA A 335 -1.96 -24.81 5.24
N ALA A 336 -2.13 -23.50 5.45
CA ALA A 336 -3.17 -22.71 4.78
C ALA A 336 -3.00 -22.67 3.26
N ALA A 337 -1.76 -22.57 2.75
CA ALA A 337 -1.49 -22.61 1.31
C ALA A 337 -1.73 -23.99 0.69
N ARG A 338 -1.51 -25.08 1.44
CA ARG A 338 -1.73 -26.46 0.97
C ARG A 338 -3.18 -26.81 0.74
N GLU A 339 -4.11 -26.11 1.38
CA GLU A 339 -5.54 -26.36 1.19
C GLU A 339 -6.00 -26.13 -0.25
N TYR A 340 -5.27 -25.30 -1.00
CA TYR A 340 -5.53 -25.05 -2.42
C TYR A 340 -4.32 -25.24 -3.32
N VAL A 341 -3.12 -25.57 -2.78
CA VAL A 341 -1.92 -26.01 -3.52
C VAL A 341 -1.31 -27.25 -2.84
N PRO A 342 -1.91 -28.45 -3.01
CA PRO A 342 -1.59 -29.63 -2.20
C PRO A 342 -0.14 -30.12 -2.35
N ASP A 343 0.48 -29.91 -3.51
CA ASP A 343 1.84 -30.38 -3.79
C ASP A 343 2.95 -29.56 -3.10
N LEU A 344 2.59 -28.46 -2.43
CA LEU A 344 3.53 -27.58 -1.73
C LEU A 344 4.19 -28.28 -0.53
N ARG A 345 5.51 -28.51 -0.59
CA ARG A 345 6.26 -29.12 0.52
C ARG A 345 6.97 -28.06 1.37
N THR A 346 7.25 -28.41 2.62
CA THR A 346 7.97 -27.50 3.54
C THR A 346 9.43 -27.27 3.12
N SER A 347 10.01 -28.20 2.35
CA SER A 347 11.33 -28.09 1.73
C SER A 347 11.36 -27.16 0.51
N ASP A 348 10.19 -26.85 -0.06
CA ASP A 348 10.10 -26.07 -1.30
C ASP A 348 10.24 -24.56 -1.05
N VAL A 349 10.44 -24.14 0.20
CA VAL A 349 10.46 -22.72 0.57
C VAL A 349 11.65 -22.28 1.42
N VAL A 350 12.07 -21.05 1.19
CA VAL A 350 13.01 -20.27 2.02
C VAL A 350 12.30 -19.03 2.57
N ARG A 351 12.87 -18.37 3.57
CA ARG A 351 12.28 -17.11 4.08
C ARG A 351 12.45 -15.99 3.06
N ALA A 352 11.45 -15.14 2.95
CA ALA A 352 11.47 -13.93 2.13
C ALA A 352 11.43 -12.68 3.01
N PRO A 353 11.80 -11.50 2.47
CA PRO A 353 11.64 -10.23 3.18
C PRO A 353 10.19 -9.99 3.60
N ALA A 354 9.99 -9.44 4.79
CA ALA A 354 8.67 -9.08 5.28
C ALA A 354 8.23 -7.71 4.78
N GLY A 355 6.92 -7.47 4.76
CA GLY A 355 6.35 -6.12 4.63
C GLY A 355 5.69 -5.69 5.94
N VAL A 356 5.48 -4.39 6.12
CA VAL A 356 4.69 -3.86 7.25
C VAL A 356 3.56 -3.01 6.70
N ARG A 357 2.32 -3.39 7.01
CA ARG A 357 1.12 -2.66 6.64
C ARG A 357 0.82 -1.58 7.68
N ALA A 358 0.73 -0.34 7.23
CA ALA A 358 0.18 0.77 8.00
C ALA A 358 -1.35 0.63 8.07
N GLN A 359 -1.87 -0.11 9.06
CA GLN A 359 -3.32 -0.25 9.21
C GLN A 359 -3.86 0.91 10.04
N ALA A 360 -4.62 1.80 9.43
CA ALA A 360 -5.32 2.84 10.17
C ALA A 360 -6.52 2.25 10.93
N VAL A 361 -6.64 2.63 12.20
CA VAL A 361 -7.67 2.16 13.13
C VAL A 361 -8.32 3.36 13.80
N ASP A 362 -9.64 3.45 13.68
CA ASP A 362 -10.44 4.50 14.32
C ASP A 362 -10.55 4.26 15.83
N ALA A 363 -10.96 5.30 16.57
CA ALA A 363 -11.01 5.25 18.04
C ALA A 363 -11.99 4.19 18.57
N ASP A 364 -12.96 3.81 17.74
CA ASP A 364 -13.94 2.77 18.05
C ASP A 364 -13.41 1.33 17.86
N GLY A 365 -12.26 1.17 17.22
CA GLY A 365 -11.62 -0.10 16.90
C GLY A 365 -11.88 -0.59 15.48
N SER A 366 -12.70 0.12 14.69
CA SER A 366 -12.92 -0.20 13.29
C SER A 366 -11.67 0.07 12.46
N LEU A 367 -11.49 -0.75 11.42
CA LEU A 367 -10.42 -0.55 10.44
C LEU A 367 -10.88 0.47 9.41
N VAL A 368 -10.02 1.44 9.10
CA VAL A 368 -10.31 2.39 8.02
C VAL A 368 -10.18 1.65 6.69
N ASP A 369 -11.33 1.29 6.12
CA ASP A 369 -11.38 0.49 4.91
C ASP A 369 -11.08 1.28 3.65
N ASP A 370 -11.55 2.52 3.52
CA ASP A 370 -11.31 3.34 2.32
C ASP A 370 -10.07 4.24 2.47
N PHE A 371 -9.61 4.86 1.37
CA PHE A 371 -8.59 5.90 1.46
C PHE A 371 -9.12 7.08 2.29
N ARG A 372 -8.27 7.65 3.15
CA ARG A 372 -8.62 8.80 3.99
C ARG A 372 -7.61 9.92 3.78
N ILE A 373 -8.12 11.06 3.37
CA ILE A 373 -7.35 12.28 3.11
C ILE A 373 -7.98 13.40 3.95
N SER A 374 -7.18 14.10 4.74
CA SER A 374 -7.61 15.28 5.52
C SER A 374 -6.96 16.55 4.97
N ARG A 375 -7.59 17.68 5.23
CA ARG A 375 -7.06 19.01 4.88
C ARG A 375 -7.15 19.93 6.10
N LEU A 376 -6.03 20.57 6.43
CA LEU A 376 -5.88 21.54 7.50
C LEU A 376 -5.22 22.79 6.90
N GLY A 377 -6.04 23.73 6.43
CA GLY A 377 -5.59 24.92 5.70
C GLY A 377 -4.68 24.55 4.50
N PRO A 378 -3.40 24.99 4.50
CA PRO A 378 -2.42 24.67 3.45
C PRO A 378 -1.83 23.24 3.53
N VAL A 379 -2.17 22.44 4.53
CA VAL A 379 -1.68 21.06 4.68
C VAL A 379 -2.75 20.06 4.24
N THR A 380 -2.38 19.13 3.35
CA THR A 380 -3.21 17.97 2.98
C THR A 380 -2.50 16.70 3.43
N ALA A 381 -3.17 15.81 4.16
CA ALA A 381 -2.56 14.59 4.68
C ALA A 381 -3.25 13.33 4.16
N VAL A 382 -2.48 12.42 3.56
CA VAL A 382 -2.93 11.06 3.24
C VAL A 382 -2.84 10.21 4.51
N ARG A 383 -3.94 10.14 5.25
CA ARG A 383 -4.05 9.50 6.57
C ARG A 383 -4.17 7.98 6.50
N ASN A 384 -4.74 7.44 5.42
CA ASN A 384 -4.87 6.00 5.20
C ASN A 384 -4.74 5.67 3.71
N ALA A 385 -3.68 4.94 3.34
CA ALA A 385 -3.43 4.44 1.99
C ALA A 385 -2.83 3.02 2.00
N PRO A 386 -3.56 2.00 2.48
CA PRO A 386 -3.13 0.60 2.41
C PRO A 386 -3.34 0.05 0.99
N SER A 387 -3.15 -1.25 0.76
CA SER A 387 -3.49 -1.87 -0.53
C SER A 387 -4.93 -1.50 -0.96
N PRO A 388 -5.15 -1.03 -2.22
CA PRO A 388 -4.24 -1.08 -3.37
C PRO A 388 -3.47 0.22 -3.68
N ALA A 389 -3.08 1.02 -2.69
CA ALA A 389 -2.45 2.34 -2.93
C ALA A 389 -1.24 2.35 -3.89
N ALA A 390 -0.47 1.26 -3.97
CA ALA A 390 0.60 1.14 -4.96
C ALA A 390 0.07 1.15 -6.40
N THR A 391 -1.00 0.38 -6.68
CA THR A 391 -1.70 0.39 -7.97
C THR A 391 -2.40 1.73 -8.21
N SER A 392 -2.95 2.33 -7.16
CA SER A 392 -3.70 3.59 -7.22
C SER A 392 -2.82 4.84 -7.12
N SER A 393 -1.49 4.74 -7.06
CA SER A 393 -0.62 5.86 -6.66
C SER A 393 -0.80 7.10 -7.55
N LEU A 394 -0.78 6.91 -8.87
CA LEU A 394 -1.01 7.96 -9.86
C LEU A 394 -2.42 8.55 -9.78
N ALA A 395 -3.45 7.72 -9.53
CA ALA A 395 -4.83 8.17 -9.40
C ALA A 395 -5.09 8.90 -8.06
N ILE A 396 -4.44 8.47 -6.98
CA ILE A 396 -4.43 9.18 -5.70
C ILE A 396 -3.77 10.54 -5.88
N ALA A 397 -2.69 10.62 -6.66
CA ALA A 397 -2.04 11.88 -6.97
C ALA A 397 -2.96 12.84 -7.74
N GLU A 398 -3.68 12.37 -8.77
CA GLU A 398 -4.73 13.17 -9.44
C GLU A 398 -5.74 13.70 -8.39
N HIS A 399 -6.31 12.81 -7.59
CA HIS A 399 -7.33 13.16 -6.60
C HIS A 399 -6.85 14.18 -5.54
N VAL A 400 -5.64 13.99 -5.01
CA VAL A 400 -5.05 14.90 -4.01
C VAL A 400 -4.72 16.25 -4.64
N VAL A 401 -4.16 16.25 -5.85
CA VAL A 401 -3.78 17.49 -6.54
C VAL A 401 -5.01 18.31 -6.94
N ASP A 402 -6.08 17.65 -7.38
CA ASP A 402 -7.35 18.32 -7.68
C ASP A 402 -7.92 19.00 -6.43
N GLN A 403 -7.84 18.38 -5.26
CA GLN A 403 -8.31 18.98 -3.99
C GLN A 403 -7.51 20.21 -3.55
N ILE A 404 -6.20 20.25 -3.80
CA ILE A 404 -5.35 21.39 -3.41
C ILE A 404 -5.38 22.53 -4.45
N THR A 405 -5.71 22.22 -5.71
CA THR A 405 -5.80 23.20 -6.80
C THR A 405 -7.19 23.79 -6.99
N ALA A 406 -8.25 23.06 -6.60
CA ALA A 406 -9.59 23.61 -6.47
C ALA A 406 -9.56 24.70 -5.38
N ARG A 407 -9.49 25.96 -5.82
CA ARG A 407 -9.59 27.15 -4.96
C ARG A 407 -10.80 27.00 -4.04
N GLN A 408 -10.63 27.27 -2.75
CA GLN A 408 -11.77 27.55 -1.88
C GLN A 408 -12.55 28.71 -2.52
N PRO A 409 -13.89 28.63 -2.63
CA PRO A 409 -14.68 29.80 -2.99
C PRO A 409 -14.35 30.88 -1.96
N SER A 410 -13.93 32.04 -2.47
CA SER A 410 -13.66 33.26 -1.71
C SER A 410 -14.84 33.68 -0.85
#